data_AF-A0A537G8B1-F1
#
_entry.id   AF-A0A537G8B1-F1
#
_cell.length_a   1.000
_cell.length_b   1.000
_cell.length_c   1.000
_cell.angle_alpha   90.00
_cell.angle_beta   90.00
_cell.angle_gamma   90.00
#
_symmetry.space_group_name_H-M   'P 1'
#
loop_
_entity.id
_entity.type
_entity.pdbx_description
1 polymer ?
#
loop_
_entity_poly.entity_id
_entity_poly.type
_entity_poly.pdbx_seq_one_letter_code
_entity_poly.pdbx_strand_id
1 'polypeptide(L)'
;MRTIPGKASAAPFRIFIASLAWVTLCAQGALAQPFDVSQLFATSCGWCHMDGGRQAGKGPRLMGTALSDEQIMSRIRTGKVGAMPAFSGAFTEEQLRAIVAYIRELKPLAKQ
;
A
#
# COMPACT_ATOMS: atom_id res chain seq x y z
N MET A 1 -52.53 30.94 -1.59
CA MET A 1 -51.81 31.06 -0.30
C MET A 1 -52.60 30.36 0.80
N ARG A 2 -52.11 29.22 1.30
CA ARG A 2 -52.54 28.63 2.58
C ARG A 2 -51.30 28.56 3.46
N THR A 3 -51.37 29.22 4.61
CA THR A 3 -50.37 29.21 5.67
C THR A 3 -50.39 27.87 6.40
N ILE A 4 -49.22 27.28 6.67
CA ILE A 4 -49.07 26.18 7.63
C ILE A 4 -48.15 26.67 8.75
N PRO A 5 -48.62 26.76 10.01
CA PRO A 5 -47.76 27.04 11.15
C PRO A 5 -47.06 25.76 11.63
N GLY A 6 -45.81 25.92 12.06
CA GLY A 6 -44.93 24.83 12.45
C GLY A 6 -45.27 24.14 13.76
N LYS A 7 -44.68 22.95 13.94
CA LYS A 7 -44.38 22.33 15.23
C LYS A 7 -43.05 21.61 15.13
N ALA A 8 -42.05 22.17 15.80
CA ALA A 8 -40.85 21.45 16.18
C ALA A 8 -41.22 20.33 17.18
N SER A 9 -40.60 19.17 17.04
CA SER A 9 -40.56 18.17 18.12
C SER A 9 -39.17 17.57 18.18
N ALA A 10 -38.46 17.95 19.22
CA ALA A 10 -37.22 17.37 19.68
C ALA A 10 -37.49 15.94 20.18
N ALA A 11 -36.72 14.97 19.69
CA ALA A 11 -36.66 13.63 20.27
C ALA A 11 -35.49 13.59 21.28
N PRO A 12 -35.71 13.09 22.51
CA PRO A 12 -34.69 13.08 23.55
C PRO A 12 -33.65 11.98 23.29
N PHE A 13 -32.39 12.37 23.44
CA PHE A 13 -31.25 11.50 23.68
C PHE A 13 -31.60 10.41 24.71
N ARG A 14 -31.76 9.17 24.25
CA ARG A 14 -31.79 8.00 25.13
C ARG A 14 -30.39 7.42 25.20
N ILE A 15 -29.67 7.89 26.21
CA ILE A 15 -28.45 7.29 26.73
C ILE A 15 -28.84 5.91 27.26
N PHE A 16 -28.44 4.84 26.55
CA PHE A 16 -28.46 3.48 27.09
C PHE A 16 -27.12 3.23 27.79
N ILE A 17 -27.19 3.11 29.11
CA ILE A 17 -26.09 2.76 30.00
C ILE A 17 -26.08 1.24 30.18
N ALA A 18 -24.86 0.68 30.18
CA ALA A 18 -24.45 -0.61 30.74
C ALA A 18 -24.95 -1.92 30.07
N SER A 19 -24.01 -2.61 29.43
CA SER A 19 -23.87 -4.07 29.59
C SER A 19 -22.39 -4.45 29.48
N LEU A 20 -21.94 -5.13 30.53
CA LEU A 20 -20.56 -5.49 30.86
C LEU A 20 -20.08 -6.66 29.98
N ALA A 21 -19.61 -6.38 28.76
CA ALA A 21 -19.05 -7.41 27.87
C ALA A 21 -17.91 -6.92 26.96
N TRP A 22 -17.15 -5.91 27.38
CA TRP A 22 -15.98 -5.39 26.62
C TRP A 22 -14.65 -5.72 27.33
N VAL A 23 -14.54 -6.91 27.93
CA VAL A 23 -13.27 -7.41 28.52
C VAL A 23 -12.75 -8.62 27.73
N THR A 24 -12.75 -8.54 26.40
CA THR A 24 -12.09 -9.58 25.58
C THR A 24 -11.47 -8.99 24.33
N LEU A 25 -10.50 -8.09 24.51
CA LEU A 25 -9.57 -7.79 23.42
C LEU A 25 -8.17 -7.46 23.95
N CYS A 26 -7.66 -8.32 24.82
CA CYS A 26 -6.22 -8.46 25.05
C CYS A 26 -5.69 -9.55 24.10
N ALA A 27 -5.56 -9.27 22.80
CA ALA A 27 -4.77 -10.09 21.88
C ALA A 27 -4.61 -9.44 20.48
N GLN A 28 -4.28 -8.15 20.38
CA GLN A 28 -3.65 -7.65 19.15
C GLN A 28 -2.18 -8.06 19.19
N GLY A 29 -1.92 -9.33 18.92
CA GLY A 29 -0.63 -9.71 18.36
C GLY A 29 -0.40 -8.83 17.13
N ALA A 30 0.80 -8.27 17.00
CA ALA A 30 1.20 -7.41 15.90
C ALA A 30 1.15 -8.19 14.57
N LEU A 31 -0.05 -8.35 14.01
CA LEU A 31 -0.24 -8.87 12.67
C LEU A 31 0.12 -7.73 11.71
N ALA A 32 1.12 -7.99 10.86
CA ALA A 32 1.50 -7.11 9.77
C ALA A 32 0.21 -6.61 9.07
N GLN A 33 0.06 -5.29 8.96
CA GLN A 33 -1.13 -4.71 8.34
C GLN A 33 -1.18 -5.14 6.87
N PRO A 34 -2.36 -5.53 6.34
CA PRO A 34 -2.47 -5.88 4.94
C PRO A 34 -2.14 -4.65 4.07
N PHE A 35 -1.31 -4.84 3.04
CA PHE A 35 -0.95 -3.80 2.07
C PHE A 35 -1.08 -4.32 0.65
N ASP A 36 -1.41 -3.43 -0.29
CA ASP A 36 -1.43 -3.73 -1.72
C ASP A 36 -0.06 -3.41 -2.33
N VAL A 37 0.68 -4.46 -2.71
CA VAL A 37 2.01 -4.34 -3.31
C VAL A 37 1.99 -3.66 -4.68
N SER A 38 0.92 -3.84 -5.46
CA SER A 38 0.80 -3.21 -6.78
C SER A 38 0.65 -1.71 -6.64
N GLN A 39 -0.17 -1.27 -5.69
CA GLN A 39 -0.34 0.14 -5.36
C GLN A 39 0.95 0.75 -4.75
N LEU A 40 1.62 0.00 -3.87
CA LEU A 40 2.90 0.41 -3.29
C LEU A 40 3.96 0.62 -4.39
N PHE A 41 4.06 -0.32 -5.32
CA PHE A 41 4.96 -0.22 -6.47
C PHE A 41 4.59 0.96 -7.36
N ALA A 42 3.30 1.14 -7.70
CA ALA A 42 2.85 2.21 -8.57
C ALA A 42 3.19 3.60 -8.01
N THR A 43 2.99 3.80 -6.71
CA THR A 43 3.24 5.08 -6.04
C THR A 43 4.72 5.37 -5.77
N SER A 44 5.53 4.33 -5.52
CA SER A 44 6.93 4.51 -5.09
C SER A 44 7.95 4.28 -6.21
N CYS A 45 7.62 3.42 -7.19
CA CYS A 45 8.55 2.94 -8.22
C CYS A 45 8.05 3.26 -9.64
N GLY A 46 6.74 3.32 -9.83
CA GLY A 46 6.07 3.37 -11.13
C GLY A 46 6.39 4.60 -11.98
N TRP A 47 6.79 5.71 -11.35
CA TRP A 47 7.20 6.91 -12.09
C TRP A 47 8.48 6.70 -12.91
N CYS A 48 9.41 5.87 -12.41
CA CYS A 48 10.64 5.53 -13.11
C CYS A 48 10.53 4.20 -13.88
N HIS A 49 9.95 3.20 -13.24
CA HIS A 49 9.85 1.83 -13.74
C HIS A 49 8.50 1.61 -14.39
N MET A 50 8.40 2.08 -15.64
CA MET A 50 7.16 2.19 -16.40
C MET A 50 6.47 0.85 -16.60
N ASP A 51 5.16 0.92 -16.88
CA ASP A 51 4.30 -0.25 -17.12
C ASP A 51 4.37 -1.28 -15.96
N GLY A 52 4.42 -0.76 -14.73
CA GLY A 52 4.57 -1.59 -13.53
C GLY A 52 5.90 -2.36 -13.48
N GLY A 53 6.96 -1.86 -14.13
CA GLY A 53 8.28 -2.50 -14.22
C GLY A 53 8.52 -3.33 -15.49
N ARG A 54 7.56 -3.38 -16.42
CA ARG A 54 7.67 -4.14 -17.67
C ARG A 54 8.33 -3.38 -18.80
N GLN A 55 8.43 -2.07 -18.68
CA GLN A 55 9.03 -1.21 -19.70
C GLN A 55 10.15 -0.35 -19.09
N ALA A 56 11.17 -0.07 -19.89
CA ALA A 56 12.16 0.94 -19.52
C ALA A 56 11.56 2.36 -19.67
N GLY A 57 11.92 3.26 -18.78
CA GLY A 57 11.57 4.68 -18.84
C GLY A 57 12.69 5.52 -18.26
N LYS A 58 12.42 6.32 -17.22
CA LYS A 58 13.48 7.00 -16.45
C LYS A 58 14.38 6.00 -15.72
N GLY A 59 13.81 4.87 -15.29
CA GLY A 59 14.52 3.71 -14.77
C GLY A 59 14.54 2.54 -15.77
N PRO A 60 15.39 1.53 -15.53
CA PRO A 60 15.44 0.33 -16.37
C PRO A 60 14.17 -0.53 -16.23
N ARG A 61 13.94 -1.39 -17.21
CA ARG A 61 12.96 -2.47 -17.13
C ARG A 61 13.36 -3.46 -16.03
N LEU A 62 12.43 -3.82 -15.15
CA LEU A 62 12.67 -4.72 -14.02
C LEU A 62 12.29 -6.17 -14.32
N MET A 63 11.29 -6.37 -15.18
CA MET A 63 10.83 -7.70 -15.60
C MET A 63 12.00 -8.55 -16.12
N GLY A 64 12.16 -9.77 -15.61
CA GLY A 64 13.23 -10.69 -16.05
C GLY A 64 14.65 -10.19 -15.78
N THR A 65 14.84 -9.34 -14.78
CA THR A 65 16.17 -8.93 -14.32
C THR A 65 17.01 -10.14 -13.86
N ALA A 66 18.30 -10.12 -14.17
CA ALA A 66 19.28 -11.13 -13.73
C ALA A 66 19.82 -10.88 -12.32
N LEU A 67 19.47 -9.75 -11.69
CA LEU A 67 19.83 -9.48 -10.30
C LEU A 67 19.18 -10.53 -9.39
N SER A 68 19.86 -10.92 -8.32
CA SER A 68 19.32 -11.72 -7.21
C SER A 68 18.36 -10.91 -6.34
N ASP A 69 17.56 -11.58 -5.52
CA ASP A 69 16.60 -10.94 -4.61
C ASP A 69 17.31 -10.03 -3.61
N GLU A 70 18.45 -10.47 -3.09
CA GLU A 70 19.30 -9.69 -2.17
C GLU A 70 19.87 -8.45 -2.85
N GLN A 71 20.29 -8.56 -4.12
CA GLN A 71 20.74 -7.42 -4.89
C GLN A 71 19.62 -6.42 -5.15
N ILE A 72 18.39 -6.89 -5.42
CA ILE A 72 17.23 -6.02 -5.59
C ILE A 72 16.92 -5.29 -4.28
N MET A 73 16.83 -6.00 -3.16
CA MET A 73 16.58 -5.39 -1.84
C MET A 73 17.66 -4.39 -1.46
N SER A 74 18.93 -4.76 -1.63
CA SER A 74 20.07 -3.87 -1.39
C SER A 74 19.97 -2.61 -2.24
N ARG A 75 19.55 -2.74 -3.50
CA ARG A 75 19.41 -1.60 -4.39
C ARG A 75 18.22 -0.72 -4.08
N ILE A 76 17.11 -1.28 -3.58
CA ILE A 76 15.99 -0.49 -3.06
C ILE A 76 16.42 0.31 -1.82
N ARG A 77 17.12 -0.33 -0.88
CA ARG A 77 17.61 0.33 0.34
C ARG A 77 18.57 1.46 0.00
N THR A 78 19.62 1.17 -0.75
CA THR A 78 20.72 2.11 -1.00
C THR A 78 20.45 3.11 -2.12
N GLY A 79 19.48 2.84 -3.00
CA GLY A 79 19.26 3.61 -4.21
C GLY A 79 20.49 3.62 -5.11
N LYS A 80 20.54 4.54 -6.08
CA LYS A 80 21.71 4.87 -6.91
C LYS A 80 21.78 6.39 -7.00
N VAL A 81 22.82 6.99 -6.42
CA VAL A 81 23.01 8.44 -6.39
C VAL A 81 22.80 9.06 -7.78
N GLY A 82 21.92 10.06 -7.85
CA GLY A 82 21.57 10.76 -9.10
C GLY A 82 20.65 10.01 -10.07
N ALA A 83 20.23 8.77 -9.77
CA ALA A 83 19.42 7.96 -10.68
C ALA A 83 18.22 7.25 -10.03
N MET A 84 18.39 6.72 -8.82
CA MET A 84 17.34 6.05 -8.05
C MET A 84 17.43 6.51 -6.59
N PRO A 85 16.36 7.04 -5.99
CA PRO A 85 16.39 7.42 -4.58
C PRO A 85 16.61 6.21 -3.67
N ALA A 86 17.21 6.44 -2.51
CA ALA A 86 17.36 5.43 -1.47
C ALA A 86 16.05 5.32 -0.68
N PHE A 87 15.56 4.11 -0.46
CA PHE A 87 14.35 3.83 0.33
C PHE A 87 14.67 3.20 1.69
N SER A 88 15.87 3.41 2.22
CA SER A 88 16.25 2.97 3.57
C SER A 88 15.22 3.41 4.61
N GLY A 89 14.61 2.44 5.30
CA GLY A 89 13.62 2.69 6.35
C GLY A 89 12.23 3.12 5.84
N ALA A 90 12.03 3.29 4.53
CA ALA A 90 10.72 3.65 3.97
C ALA A 90 9.75 2.46 3.91
N PHE A 91 10.27 1.25 3.85
CA PHE A 91 9.51 0.01 3.75
C PHE A 91 9.90 -0.95 4.87
N THR A 92 8.91 -1.69 5.37
CA THR A 92 9.11 -2.86 6.23
C THR A 92 9.78 -3.99 5.43
N GLU A 93 10.34 -4.97 6.13
CA GLU A 93 10.94 -6.14 5.50
C GLU A 93 9.90 -6.96 4.72
N GLU A 94 8.67 -7.03 5.22
CA GLU A 94 7.52 -7.66 4.56
C GLU A 94 7.18 -6.96 3.24
N GLN A 95 7.14 -5.62 3.24
CA GLN A 95 6.91 -4.82 2.03
C GLN A 95 8.03 -4.97 1.02
N LEU A 96 9.30 -4.98 1.45
CA LEU A 96 10.44 -5.20 0.55
C LEU A 96 10.37 -6.58 -0.11
N ARG A 97 10.09 -7.63 0.67
CA ARG A 97 9.91 -8.99 0.13
C ARG A 97 8.76 -9.05 -0.87
N ALA A 98 7.64 -8.40 -0.56
CA ALA A 98 6.51 -8.34 -1.47
C ALA A 98 6.85 -7.61 -2.78
N ILE A 99 7.57 -6.48 -2.73
CA ILE A 99 8.02 -5.75 -3.93
C ILE A 99 8.92 -6.65 -4.80
N VAL A 100 9.84 -7.39 -4.18
CA VAL A 100 10.71 -8.33 -4.90
C VAL A 100 9.87 -9.42 -5.55
N ALA A 101 8.94 -10.04 -4.82
CA ALA A 101 8.03 -11.04 -5.36
C ALA A 101 7.21 -10.50 -6.54
N TYR A 102 6.65 -9.29 -6.41
CA TYR A 102 5.95 -8.60 -7.49
C TYR A 102 6.82 -8.45 -8.75
N ILE A 103 8.10 -8.06 -8.60
CA ILE A 103 9.04 -7.93 -9.73
C ILE A 103 9.30 -9.29 -10.41
N ARG A 104 9.38 -10.37 -9.63
CA ARG A 104 9.59 -11.74 -10.15
C ARG A 104 8.38 -12.28 -10.90
N GLU A 105 7.17 -11.89 -10.49
CA GLU A 105 5.92 -12.31 -11.12
C GLU A 105 5.59 -11.54 -12.41
N LEU A 106 6.34 -10.48 -12.72
CA LEU A 106 6.14 -9.72 -13.95
C LEU A 106 6.27 -10.60 -15.20
N LYS A 107 5.19 -10.63 -15.97
CA LYS A 107 5.13 -11.22 -17.31
C LYS A 107 4.90 -10.12 -18.35
N PRO A 108 5.33 -10.34 -19.60
CA PRO A 108 4.99 -9.43 -20.70
C PRO A 108 3.48 -9.22 -20.73
N LEU A 109 3.03 -7.99 -20.95
CA LEU A 109 1.63 -7.76 -21.25
C LEU A 109 1.28 -8.56 -22.50
N ALA A 110 0.21 -9.36 -22.44
CA ALA A 110 -0.34 -9.96 -23.63
C ALA A 110 -0.62 -8.82 -24.62
N LYS A 111 -0.05 -8.89 -25.82
CA LYS A 111 -0.42 -7.98 -26.90
C LYS A 111 -1.90 -8.25 -27.19
N GLN A 112 -2.76 -7.32 -26.81
CA GLN A 112 -4.13 -7.26 -27.32
C GLN A 112 -4.07 -6.82 -28.78
#